data_AF-A0A975U954-F1
#
_entry.id   AF-A0A975U954-F1
#
_cell.length_a   1.000
_cell.length_b   1.000
_cell.length_c   1.000
_cell.angle_alpha   90.00
_cell.angle_beta   90.00
_cell.angle_gamma   90.00
#
_symmetry.space_group_name_H-M   'P 1'
#
loop_
_entity.id
_entity.type
_entity.pdbx_description
1 polymer ?
#
loop_
_entity_poly.entity_id
_entity_poly.type
_entity_poly.pdbx_seq_one_letter_code
_entity_poly.pdbx_strand_id
1 'polypeptide(L)'
;MWKTTASTNVKATASVIALSMAFNTHANIDDIETAVLPQRDVLYSSNILGHQWSSVGVYEQADYEKNTDILSIADIVNSVKVTLGLPNKDIASIFKVSRQTLHSYKNSNDQHAVNSSTKERALLLSEIITEISPKFNRSPGAMAKNYVMDGKSLLDLLSETKLDIPSIVKISNSLSDKLSSNTAKETPVNEISLHQLTSIA
;
A
#
# COMPACT_ATOMS: atom_id res chain seq x y z
N MET A 1 71.41 17.36 29.80
CA MET A 1 70.48 16.65 28.88
C MET A 1 70.11 15.34 29.57
N TRP A 2 68.91 15.20 30.15
CA TRP A 2 67.65 14.74 29.51
C TRP A 2 67.87 13.45 28.70
N LYS A 3 67.15 12.34 28.86
CA LYS A 3 66.06 11.88 29.76
C LYS A 3 65.98 10.36 29.56
N THR A 4 65.65 9.59 30.60
CA THR A 4 65.12 8.23 30.45
C THR A 4 63.81 8.16 31.22
N THR A 5 62.71 7.92 30.50
CA THR A 5 61.36 7.82 31.06
C THR A 5 61.11 6.38 31.49
N ALA A 6 60.79 6.18 32.76
CA ALA A 6 60.25 4.95 33.33
C ALA A 6 58.75 5.13 33.65
N SER A 7 58.05 4.00 33.69
CA SER A 7 56.60 3.82 33.78
C SER A 7 55.93 4.38 35.05
N THR A 8 54.64 4.70 34.95
CA THR A 8 53.69 4.74 36.08
C THR A 8 52.25 4.64 35.51
N ASN A 9 51.55 3.56 35.82
CA ASN A 9 50.54 3.39 36.88
C ASN A 9 49.12 3.76 36.48
N VAL A 10 48.30 2.71 36.41
CA VAL A 10 46.84 2.70 36.34
C VAL A 10 46.28 3.28 37.64
N LYS A 11 45.31 4.19 37.54
CA LYS A 11 44.45 4.59 38.66
C LYS A 11 43.01 4.30 38.29
N ALA A 12 42.46 3.24 38.89
CA ALA A 12 41.03 3.05 39.06
C ALA A 12 40.60 3.85 40.30
N THR A 13 39.63 4.75 40.13
CA THR A 13 38.94 5.43 41.24
C THR A 13 37.58 4.78 41.43
N ALA A 14 37.42 4.21 42.62
CA ALA A 14 36.20 3.68 43.18
C ALA A 14 35.20 4.80 43.54
N SER A 15 33.91 4.46 43.56
CA SER A 15 33.08 4.76 44.73
C SER A 15 31.80 3.94 44.71
N VAL A 16 31.60 3.23 45.82
CA VAL A 16 30.47 2.38 46.20
C VAL A 16 29.27 3.25 46.57
N ILE A 17 28.07 2.93 46.05
CA ILE A 17 26.79 3.22 46.72
C ILE A 17 25.87 2.01 46.49
N ALA A 18 25.62 1.28 47.57
CA ALA A 18 24.51 0.34 47.65
C ALA A 18 23.19 1.13 47.62
N LEU A 19 22.31 0.85 46.67
CA LEU A 19 20.95 1.36 46.70
C LEU A 19 19.98 0.29 46.14
N SER A 20 19.05 -0.07 47.01
CA SER A 20 17.83 -0.86 46.80
C SER A 20 17.25 -0.82 45.38
N MET A 21 17.05 -1.99 44.78
CA MET A 21 16.17 -2.15 43.61
C MET A 21 14.71 -2.00 44.05
N ALA A 22 14.19 -0.78 43.98
CA ALA A 22 12.76 -0.52 43.98
C ALA A 22 12.34 -0.24 42.53
N PHE A 23 11.44 -1.07 42.03
CA PHE A 23 10.76 -0.90 40.74
C PHE A 23 9.99 0.42 40.74
N ASN A 24 10.17 1.23 39.69
CA ASN A 24 9.17 2.11 39.09
C ASN A 24 9.77 2.71 37.81
N THR A 25 9.55 2.05 36.68
CA THR A 25 9.90 2.60 35.37
C THR A 25 8.82 3.61 34.97
N HIS A 26 9.04 4.89 35.23
CA HIS A 26 8.37 5.97 34.49
C HIS A 26 9.39 6.48 33.45
N ALA A 27 9.26 6.01 32.21
CA ALA A 27 9.90 6.64 31.08
C ALA A 27 8.97 7.75 30.56
N ASN A 28 9.46 8.99 30.62
CA ASN A 28 8.89 10.10 29.87
C ASN A 28 9.11 9.81 28.37
N ILE A 29 8.04 9.71 27.59
CA ILE A 29 8.10 9.53 26.14
C ILE A 29 7.67 10.87 25.53
N ASP A 30 8.62 11.80 25.46
CA ASP A 30 8.58 12.88 24.50
C ASP A 30 9.29 12.38 23.24
N ASP A 31 8.57 11.64 22.41
CA ASP A 31 8.78 11.48 20.95
C ASP A 31 7.79 10.44 20.41
N ILE A 32 6.61 10.91 20.01
CA ILE A 32 5.66 10.12 19.21
C ILE A 32 5.93 10.48 17.74
N GLU A 33 7.09 10.04 17.23
CA GLU A 33 7.15 9.61 15.83
C GLU A 33 6.44 8.26 15.79
N THR A 34 5.22 8.27 15.28
CA THR A 34 4.41 7.07 15.04
C THR A 34 5.12 6.20 13.98
N ALA A 35 6.10 5.42 14.41
CA ALA A 35 6.59 4.27 13.69
C ALA A 35 5.44 3.25 13.62
N VAL A 36 4.64 3.32 12.55
CA VAL A 36 3.72 2.25 12.19
C VAL A 36 4.58 1.03 11.89
N LEU A 37 4.70 0.14 12.88
CA LEU A 37 5.31 -1.17 12.71
C LEU A 37 4.59 -1.89 11.56
N PRO A 38 5.31 -2.55 10.63
CA PRO A 38 4.69 -3.28 9.55
C PRO A 38 3.77 -4.36 10.13
N GLN A 39 2.48 -4.32 9.78
CA GLN A 39 1.56 -5.40 10.09
C GLN A 39 2.09 -6.66 9.40
N ARG A 40 2.53 -7.63 10.19
CA ARG A 40 2.97 -8.94 9.70
C ARG A 40 1.72 -9.77 9.43
N ASP A 41 1.49 -10.13 8.18
CA ASP A 41 0.47 -11.12 7.85
C ASP A 41 0.92 -12.48 8.39
N VAL A 42 0.17 -13.00 9.36
CA VAL A 42 0.43 -14.33 9.93
C VAL A 42 -0.29 -15.35 9.07
N LEU A 43 0.47 -16.12 8.28
CA LEU A 43 -0.05 -17.29 7.58
C LEU A 43 -0.25 -18.43 8.58
N TYR A 44 -1.50 -18.73 8.90
CA TYR A 44 -1.87 -19.86 9.73
C TYR A 44 -1.91 -21.14 8.89
N SER A 45 -1.01 -22.07 9.20
CA SER A 45 -1.14 -23.45 8.70
C SER A 45 -1.88 -24.30 9.74
N SER A 46 -2.94 -24.97 9.29
CA SER A 46 -3.75 -25.86 10.11
C SER A 46 -3.48 -27.29 9.68
N ASN A 47 -2.90 -28.11 10.56
CA ASN A 47 -2.73 -29.54 10.31
C ASN A 47 -3.69 -30.31 11.21
N ILE A 48 -4.43 -31.26 10.61
CA ILE A 48 -5.30 -32.17 11.36
C ILE A 48 -4.58 -33.51 11.49
N LEU A 49 -4.21 -33.88 12.72
CA LEU A 49 -3.71 -35.22 13.04
C LEU A 49 -4.66 -35.88 14.05
N GLY A 50 -5.51 -36.78 13.54
CA GLY A 50 -6.51 -37.47 14.37
C GLY A 50 -7.52 -36.52 15.02
N HIS A 51 -7.60 -36.54 16.36
CA HIS A 51 -8.57 -35.76 17.16
C HIS A 51 -8.01 -34.44 17.71
N GLN A 52 -6.78 -34.07 17.37
CA GLN A 52 -6.13 -32.88 17.93
C GLN A 52 -5.94 -31.80 16.86
N TRP A 53 -6.38 -30.59 17.19
CA TRP A 53 -6.14 -29.39 16.39
C TRP A 53 -4.86 -28.74 16.88
N SER A 54 -3.91 -28.51 15.97
CA SER A 54 -2.71 -27.72 16.24
C SER A 54 -2.52 -26.69 15.14
N SER A 55 -2.25 -25.45 15.53
CA SER A 55 -1.92 -24.34 14.64
C SER A 55 -0.56 -23.80 15.04
N VAL A 56 0.35 -23.70 14.07
CA VAL A 56 1.67 -23.09 14.26
C VAL A 56 1.71 -21.83 13.40
N GLY A 57 1.93 -20.68 14.03
CA GLY A 57 2.19 -19.44 13.31
C GLY A 57 3.59 -19.52 12.70
N VAL A 58 3.66 -19.51 11.37
CA VAL A 58 4.93 -19.43 10.65
C VAL A 58 5.18 -17.96 10.35
N TYR A 59 6.31 -17.45 10.84
CA TYR A 59 6.76 -16.09 10.50
C TYR A 59 7.45 -16.15 9.15
N GLU A 60 6.76 -15.74 8.10
CA GLU A 60 7.41 -15.47 6.82
C GLU A 60 8.00 -14.06 6.92
N GLN A 61 9.33 -13.99 7.01
CA GLN A 61 10.03 -12.73 6.94
C GLN A 61 10.00 -12.28 5.47
N ALA A 62 8.96 -11.55 5.10
CA ALA A 62 8.94 -10.82 3.84
C ALA A 62 10.00 -9.70 3.97
N ASP A 63 11.21 -9.99 3.50
CA ASP A 63 12.22 -8.97 3.30
C ASP A 63 11.64 -7.96 2.30
N TYR A 64 11.19 -6.81 2.79
CA TYR A 64 10.96 -5.61 1.98
C TYR A 64 12.32 -5.10 1.54
N GLU A 65 13.00 -5.84 0.65
CA GLU A 65 13.98 -5.22 -0.20
C GLU A 65 13.24 -4.16 -1.01
N LYS A 66 13.64 -2.90 -0.81
CA LYS A 66 13.37 -1.83 -1.76
C LYS A 66 14.18 -2.13 -3.02
N ASN A 67 13.82 -3.21 -3.71
CA ASN A 67 14.25 -3.44 -5.07
C ASN A 67 13.79 -2.21 -5.82
N THR A 68 14.73 -1.47 -6.41
CA THR A 68 14.45 -0.70 -7.61
C THR A 68 14.15 -1.72 -8.70
N ASP A 69 13.06 -2.46 -8.51
CA ASP A 69 12.58 -3.44 -9.45
C ASP A 69 12.26 -2.66 -10.69
N ILE A 70 12.87 -3.05 -11.80
CA ILE A 70 12.54 -2.54 -13.11
C ILE A 70 11.10 -3.01 -13.34
N LEU A 71 10.12 -2.18 -12.96
CA LEU A 71 8.71 -2.53 -13.05
C LEU A 71 8.43 -3.03 -14.47
N SER A 72 7.97 -4.26 -14.57
CA SER A 72 7.52 -4.79 -15.85
C SER A 72 6.28 -4.00 -16.28
N ILE A 73 6.06 -3.91 -17.59
CA ILE A 73 4.81 -3.33 -18.13
C ILE A 73 3.60 -4.11 -17.60
N ALA A 74 3.75 -5.41 -17.35
CA ALA A 74 2.72 -6.22 -16.70
C ALA A 74 2.37 -5.69 -15.29
N ASP A 75 3.38 -5.31 -14.51
CA ASP A 75 3.21 -4.81 -13.14
C ASP A 75 2.56 -3.43 -13.16
N ILE A 76 2.98 -2.56 -14.09
CA ILE A 76 2.36 -1.24 -14.28
C ILE A 76 0.89 -1.39 -14.68
N VAL A 77 0.58 -2.29 -15.62
CA VAL A 77 -0.80 -2.57 -16.03
C VAL A 77 -1.64 -3.08 -14.86
N ASN A 78 -1.09 -3.98 -14.05
CA ASN A 78 -1.76 -4.50 -12.86
C ASN A 78 -1.97 -3.41 -11.81
N SER A 79 -0.97 -2.56 -11.56
CA SER A 79 -1.07 -1.41 -10.66
C SER A 79 -2.19 -0.47 -11.08
N VAL A 80 -2.20 -0.02 -12.34
CA VAL A 80 -3.26 0.87 -12.88
C VAL A 80 -4.63 0.21 -12.75
N LYS A 81 -4.73 -1.10 -13.04
CA LYS A 81 -5.98 -1.85 -12.95
C LYS A 81 -6.51 -1.92 -11.52
N VAL A 82 -5.65 -2.21 -10.54
CA VAL A 82 -6.03 -2.33 -9.14
C VAL A 82 -6.40 -0.96 -8.58
N THR A 83 -5.58 0.07 -8.81
CA THR A 83 -5.84 1.43 -8.31
C THR A 83 -7.14 1.99 -8.85
N LEU A 84 -7.41 1.83 -10.15
CA LEU A 84 -8.61 2.40 -10.77
C LEU A 84 -9.84 1.48 -10.69
N GLY A 85 -9.66 0.17 -10.51
CA GLY A 85 -10.77 -0.80 -10.46
C GLY A 85 -11.50 -0.95 -11.80
N LEU A 86 -10.82 -0.72 -12.93
CA LEU A 86 -11.40 -0.69 -14.26
C LEU A 86 -11.30 -2.05 -14.99
N PRO A 87 -12.25 -2.37 -15.88
CA PRO A 87 -12.18 -3.59 -16.67
C PRO A 87 -11.06 -3.53 -17.72
N ASN A 88 -10.57 -4.69 -18.16
CA ASN A 88 -9.48 -4.78 -19.15
C ASN A 88 -9.75 -4.01 -20.45
N LYS A 89 -11.03 -3.81 -20.85
CA LYS A 89 -11.41 -2.96 -21.98
C LYS A 89 -10.89 -1.53 -21.81
N ASP A 90 -11.14 -0.96 -20.65
CA ASP A 90 -10.87 0.44 -20.36
C ASP A 90 -9.38 0.62 -20.05
N ILE A 91 -8.75 -0.37 -19.42
CA ILE A 91 -7.29 -0.41 -19.29
C ILE A 91 -6.61 -0.43 -20.66
N ALA A 92 -7.07 -1.25 -21.61
CA ALA A 92 -6.50 -1.27 -22.95
C ALA A 92 -6.61 0.10 -23.67
N SER A 93 -7.73 0.81 -23.45
CA SER A 93 -7.93 2.21 -23.90
C SER A 93 -6.88 3.15 -23.30
N ILE A 94 -6.69 3.10 -21.98
CA ILE A 94 -5.70 3.90 -21.26
C ILE A 94 -4.31 3.65 -21.80
N PHE A 95 -3.92 2.41 -22.11
CA PHE A 95 -2.60 2.08 -22.64
C PHE A 95 -2.45 2.24 -24.16
N LYS A 96 -3.55 2.59 -24.87
CA LYS A 96 -3.59 2.71 -26.34
C LYS A 96 -3.18 1.42 -27.07
N VAL A 97 -3.56 0.28 -26.51
CA VAL A 97 -3.30 -1.04 -27.09
C VAL A 97 -4.58 -1.83 -27.29
N SER A 98 -4.51 -2.92 -28.05
CA SER A 98 -5.64 -3.85 -28.14
C SER A 98 -5.79 -4.64 -26.83
N ARG A 99 -6.99 -5.17 -26.57
CA ARG A 99 -7.18 -6.08 -25.42
C ARG A 99 -6.30 -7.31 -25.51
N GLN A 100 -6.08 -7.85 -26.71
CA GLN A 100 -5.23 -9.01 -26.93
C GLN A 100 -3.79 -8.70 -26.51
N THR A 101 -3.25 -7.55 -26.91
CA THR A 101 -1.93 -7.07 -26.53
C THR A 101 -1.80 -6.92 -25.01
N LEU A 102 -2.81 -6.37 -24.36
CA LEU A 102 -2.86 -6.26 -22.89
C LEU A 102 -2.84 -7.63 -22.21
N HIS A 103 -3.55 -8.63 -22.77
CA HIS A 103 -3.53 -10.00 -22.28
C HIS A 103 -2.15 -10.67 -22.48
N SER A 104 -1.48 -10.39 -23.61
CA SER A 104 -0.14 -10.90 -23.87
C SER A 104 0.86 -10.45 -22.81
N TYR A 105 0.82 -9.18 -22.37
CA TYR A 105 1.74 -8.66 -21.34
C TYR A 105 1.70 -9.43 -20.02
N LYS A 106 0.56 -10.04 -19.67
CA LYS A 106 0.42 -10.82 -18.44
C LYS A 106 0.94 -12.25 -18.56
N ASN A 107 0.90 -12.82 -19.77
CA ASN A 107 1.18 -14.23 -20.01
C ASN A 107 2.57 -14.47 -20.61
N SER A 108 3.26 -13.41 -21.04
CA SER A 108 4.56 -13.52 -21.68
C SER A 108 5.68 -13.49 -20.63
N ASN A 109 6.25 -14.67 -20.34
CA ASN A 109 7.67 -14.77 -19.94
C ASN A 109 8.60 -14.30 -21.06
N ASP A 110 8.08 -14.26 -22.29
CA ASP A 110 8.79 -13.77 -23.45
C ASP A 110 8.84 -12.24 -23.45
N GLN A 111 10.06 -11.73 -23.55
CA GLN A 111 10.38 -10.33 -23.87
C GLN A 111 9.90 -9.98 -25.28
N HIS A 112 8.60 -10.04 -25.55
CA HIS A 112 8.05 -9.42 -26.74
C HIS A 112 8.45 -7.95 -26.69
N ALA A 113 9.25 -7.52 -27.67
CA ALA A 113 9.73 -6.16 -27.78
C ALA A 113 8.54 -5.21 -27.74
N VAL A 114 8.26 -4.65 -26.55
CA VAL A 114 7.15 -3.73 -26.39
C VAL A 114 7.52 -2.48 -27.17
N ASN A 115 6.58 -2.00 -27.98
CA ASN A 115 6.75 -0.75 -28.70
C ASN A 115 7.23 0.36 -27.74
N SER A 116 8.27 1.09 -28.12
CA SER A 116 8.83 2.18 -27.31
C SER A 116 7.75 3.17 -26.87
N SER A 117 6.79 3.49 -27.75
CA SER A 117 5.69 4.39 -27.42
C SER A 117 4.80 3.87 -26.29
N THR A 118 4.54 2.57 -26.26
CA THR A 118 3.74 1.93 -25.21
C THR A 118 4.51 1.88 -23.89
N LYS A 119 5.83 1.64 -23.97
CA LYS A 119 6.70 1.66 -22.79
C LYS A 119 6.77 3.06 -22.16
N GLU A 120 7.01 4.09 -22.95
CA GLU A 120 7.00 5.49 -22.48
C GLU A 120 5.68 5.86 -21.83
N ARG A 121 4.56 5.50 -22.49
CA ARG A 121 3.23 5.72 -21.93
C ARG A 121 3.01 4.97 -20.62
N ALA A 122 3.45 3.72 -20.52
CA ALA A 122 3.35 2.94 -19.29
C ALA A 122 4.12 3.60 -18.14
N LEU A 123 5.33 4.09 -18.40
CA LEU A 123 6.13 4.81 -17.40
C LEU A 123 5.44 6.09 -16.92
N LEU A 124 4.91 6.91 -17.83
CA LEU A 124 4.15 8.11 -17.47
C LEU A 124 2.89 7.77 -16.65
N LEU A 125 2.17 6.72 -17.05
CA LEU A 125 1.00 6.26 -16.31
C LEU A 125 1.39 5.73 -14.92
N SER A 126 2.54 5.08 -14.79
CA SER A 126 3.02 4.63 -13.48
C SER A 126 3.21 5.82 -12.55
N GLU A 127 3.91 6.87 -12.99
CA GLU A 127 4.15 8.09 -12.21
C GLU A 127 2.82 8.72 -11.75
N ILE A 128 1.89 8.95 -12.68
CA ILE A 128 0.56 9.50 -12.39
C ILE A 128 -0.20 8.62 -11.39
N ILE A 129 -0.16 7.30 -11.55
CA ILE A 129 -0.85 6.37 -10.66
C ILE A 129 -0.25 6.43 -9.25
N THR A 130 1.08 6.48 -9.14
CA THR A 130 1.74 6.67 -7.84
C THR A 130 1.29 7.96 -7.15
N GLU A 131 1.08 9.04 -7.92
CA GLU A 131 0.62 10.33 -7.38
C GLU A 131 -0.85 10.30 -6.93
N ILE A 132 -1.73 9.65 -7.69
CA ILE A 132 -3.18 9.66 -7.39
C ILE A 132 -3.64 8.51 -6.50
N SER A 133 -2.93 7.39 -6.47
CA SER A 133 -3.26 6.22 -5.66
C SER A 133 -3.49 6.53 -4.17
N PRO A 134 -2.64 7.30 -3.47
CA PRO A 134 -2.84 7.57 -2.04
C PRO A 134 -4.09 8.42 -1.75
N LYS A 135 -4.67 9.06 -2.78
CA LYS A 135 -5.87 9.88 -2.63
C LYS A 135 -7.12 9.01 -2.58
N PHE A 136 -7.08 7.81 -3.15
CA PHE A 136 -8.24 6.93 -3.21
C PHE A 136 -8.21 5.96 -2.02
N ASN A 137 -9.17 6.09 -1.10
CA ASN A 137 -9.38 5.13 -0.02
C ASN A 137 -9.88 3.75 -0.51
N ARG A 138 -10.45 3.73 -1.72
CA ARG A 138 -10.88 2.53 -2.47
C ARG A 138 -10.82 2.84 -3.96
N SER A 139 -10.77 1.79 -4.78
CA SER A 139 -10.74 1.98 -6.23
C SER A 139 -12.03 2.68 -6.74
N PRO A 140 -11.90 3.70 -7.61
CA PRO A 140 -13.03 4.48 -8.11
C PRO A 140 -13.94 3.70 -9.06
N GLY A 141 -13.43 2.65 -9.72
CA GLY A 141 -14.18 1.74 -10.58
C GLY A 141 -15.03 2.49 -11.60
N ALA A 142 -16.34 2.24 -11.61
CA ALA A 142 -17.28 2.89 -12.51
C ALA A 142 -17.31 4.43 -12.38
N MET A 143 -16.98 5.00 -11.21
CA MET A 143 -16.93 6.45 -11.04
C MET A 143 -15.79 7.09 -11.83
N ALA A 144 -14.69 6.39 -12.08
CA ALA A 144 -13.62 6.91 -12.94
C ALA A 144 -14.09 7.18 -14.39
N LYS A 145 -15.16 6.49 -14.82
CA LYS A 145 -15.77 6.66 -16.13
C LYS A 145 -16.95 7.64 -16.12
N ASN A 146 -17.77 7.58 -15.07
CA ASN A 146 -19.05 8.31 -15.05
C ASN A 146 -18.94 9.69 -14.38
N TYR A 147 -17.92 9.91 -13.54
CA TYR A 147 -17.70 11.21 -12.94
C TYR A 147 -17.01 12.13 -13.93
N VAL A 148 -17.68 13.22 -14.29
CA VAL A 148 -17.24 14.16 -15.31
C VAL A 148 -16.98 15.52 -14.66
N MET A 149 -15.83 16.10 -14.96
CA MET A 149 -15.46 17.47 -14.62
C MET A 149 -14.96 18.15 -15.89
N ASP A 150 -15.38 19.39 -16.14
CA ASP A 150 -14.97 20.14 -17.33
C ASP A 150 -15.24 19.38 -18.66
N GLY A 151 -16.29 18.56 -18.69
CA GLY A 151 -16.72 17.78 -19.86
C GLY A 151 -15.95 16.48 -20.11
N LYS A 152 -14.98 16.12 -19.26
CA LYS A 152 -14.19 14.88 -19.38
C LYS A 152 -14.23 14.04 -18.10
N SER A 153 -14.20 12.72 -18.24
CA SER A 153 -13.99 11.80 -17.12
C SER A 153 -12.51 11.51 -16.87
N LEU A 154 -12.19 10.88 -15.74
CA LEU A 154 -10.83 10.44 -15.44
C LEU A 154 -10.36 9.41 -16.48
N LEU A 155 -11.24 8.51 -16.91
CA LEU A 155 -10.94 7.56 -17.99
C LEU A 155 -10.63 8.28 -19.30
N ASP A 156 -11.37 9.34 -19.64
CA ASP A 156 -11.13 10.09 -20.88
C ASP A 156 -9.76 10.75 -20.86
N LEU A 157 -9.43 11.45 -19.76
CA LEU A 157 -8.13 12.12 -19.58
C LEU A 157 -6.96 11.13 -19.64
N LEU A 158 -7.09 9.97 -18.97
CA LEU A 158 -6.09 8.91 -19.01
C LEU A 158 -6.02 8.19 -20.36
N SER A 159 -7.07 8.29 -21.17
CA SER A 159 -7.13 7.73 -22.52
C SER A 159 -6.74 8.75 -23.58
N GLU A 160 -6.31 9.97 -23.25
CA GLU A 160 -5.82 10.93 -24.25
C GLU A 160 -4.41 10.55 -24.73
N THR A 161 -4.07 10.98 -25.95
CA THR A 161 -2.74 10.75 -26.52
C THR A 161 -1.66 11.50 -25.74
N LYS A 162 -1.97 12.73 -25.32
CA LYS A 162 -1.15 13.53 -24.42
C LYS A 162 -1.82 13.56 -23.05
N LEU A 163 -1.09 13.20 -22.01
CA LEU A 163 -1.60 13.16 -20.65
C LEU A 163 -1.48 14.54 -20.02
N ASP A 164 -2.62 15.13 -19.65
CA ASP A 164 -2.67 16.40 -18.93
C ASP A 164 -2.67 16.12 -17.41
N ILE A 165 -1.47 16.02 -16.85
CA ILE A 165 -1.25 15.64 -15.44
C ILE A 165 -2.02 16.56 -14.48
N PRO A 166 -1.97 17.91 -14.59
CA PRO A 166 -2.75 18.80 -13.72
C PRO A 166 -4.26 18.50 -13.71
N SER A 167 -4.86 18.27 -14.88
CA SER A 167 -6.29 17.95 -14.98
C SER A 167 -6.62 16.59 -14.38
N ILE A 168 -5.76 15.59 -14.60
CA ILE A 168 -5.91 14.25 -14.01
C ILE A 168 -5.85 14.33 -12.48
N VAL A 169 -4.92 15.10 -11.94
CA VAL A 169 -4.76 15.30 -10.51
C VAL A 169 -5.98 16.02 -9.91
N LYS A 170 -6.45 17.08 -10.58
CA LYS A 170 -7.63 17.85 -10.17
C LYS A 170 -8.89 16.98 -10.11
N ILE A 171 -9.18 16.22 -11.16
CA ILE A 171 -10.36 15.34 -11.17
C ILE A 171 -10.23 14.22 -10.13
N SER A 172 -9.01 13.70 -9.92
CA SER A 172 -8.76 12.64 -8.94
C SER A 172 -9.02 13.11 -7.50
N ASN A 173 -8.60 14.34 -7.15
CA ASN A 173 -8.91 14.94 -5.85
C ASN A 173 -10.43 15.01 -5.64
N SER A 174 -11.15 15.62 -6.59
CA SER A 174 -12.60 15.78 -6.47
C SER A 174 -13.36 14.46 -6.47
N LEU A 175 -12.86 13.46 -7.19
CA LEU A 175 -13.43 12.12 -7.21
C LEU A 175 -13.19 11.43 -5.85
N SER A 176 -12.00 11.58 -5.25
CA SER A 176 -11.71 11.10 -3.90
C SER A 176 -12.64 11.73 -2.84
N ASP A 177 -12.83 13.05 -2.89
CA ASP A 177 -13.75 13.75 -1.98
C ASP A 177 -15.17 13.16 -2.09
N LYS A 178 -15.62 12.91 -3.32
CA LYS A 178 -16.91 12.26 -3.56
C LYS A 178 -16.97 10.83 -3.03
N LEU A 179 -15.94 10.02 -3.26
CA LEU A 179 -15.89 8.64 -2.79
C LEU A 179 -15.98 8.57 -1.26
N SER A 180 -15.30 9.49 -0.58
CA SER A 180 -15.28 9.63 0.87
C SER A 180 -16.60 10.16 1.43
N SER A 181 -17.29 11.05 0.70
CA SER A 181 -18.63 11.53 1.09
C SER A 181 -19.73 10.49 0.94
N ASN A 182 -19.54 9.49 0.07
CA ASN A 182 -20.53 8.44 -0.24
C ASN A 182 -20.34 7.17 0.60
N THR A 183 -19.31 7.13 1.47
CA THR A 183 -19.21 6.14 2.54
C THR A 183 -20.31 6.47 3.55
N ALA A 184 -21.27 5.55 3.65
CA ALA A 184 -22.57 5.76 4.27
C ALA A 184 -22.50 6.41 5.66
N LYS A 185 -23.43 7.36 5.89
CA LYS A 185 -23.94 7.66 7.23
C LYS A 185 -24.21 6.32 7.92
N GLU A 186 -23.61 6.12 9.09
CA GLU A 186 -23.93 4.98 9.96
C GLU A 186 -25.45 4.86 10.06
N THR A 187 -26.02 3.86 9.39
CA THR A 187 -27.38 3.43 9.70
C THR A 187 -27.32 2.97 11.15
N PRO A 188 -28.09 3.55 12.08
CA PRO A 188 -28.10 3.09 13.46
C PRO A 188 -28.43 1.61 13.41
N VAL A 189 -27.49 0.79 13.88
CA VAL A 189 -27.68 -0.65 14.02
C VAL A 189 -28.82 -0.79 15.02
N ASN A 190 -30.03 -1.02 14.52
CA ASN A 190 -31.14 -1.36 15.39
C ASN A 190 -30.88 -2.79 15.83
N GLU A 191 -30.24 -2.96 16.98
CA GLU A 191 -29.86 -4.25 17.59
C GLU A 191 -31.08 -5.04 18.10
N ILE A 192 -32.19 -4.99 17.37
CA ILE A 192 -33.33 -5.87 17.67
C ILE A 192 -33.06 -7.18 16.96
N SER A 193 -32.59 -8.16 17.73
CA SER A 193 -32.37 -9.51 17.23
C SER A 193 -33.69 -10.13 16.78
N LEU A 194 -33.66 -10.93 15.71
CA LEU A 194 -34.83 -11.65 15.19
C LEU A 194 -35.52 -12.50 16.29
N HIS A 195 -34.74 -12.98 17.25
CA HIS A 195 -35.22 -13.69 18.44
C HIS A 195 -36.10 -12.82 19.36
N GLN A 196 -35.82 -11.52 19.46
CA GLN A 196 -36.60 -10.57 20.28
C GLN A 196 -37.93 -10.19 19.60
N LEU A 197 -38.02 -10.29 18.27
CA LEU A 197 -39.28 -10.09 17.53
C LEU A 197 -40.23 -11.28 17.64
N THR A 198 -39.72 -12.48 17.93
CA THR A 198 -40.51 -13.72 17.99
C THR A 198 -40.87 -14.16 19.41
N SER A 199 -40.30 -13.55 20.46
CA SER A 199 -40.56 -13.95 21.86
C SER A 199 -41.78 -13.28 22.50
N ILE A 200 -42.57 -12.51 21.75
CA ILE A 200 -43.86 -11.99 22.20
C ILE A 200 -44.95 -12.77 21.47
N ALA A 201 -45.24 -13.97 21.96
CA ALA A 201 -46.44 -14.75 21.69
C ALA A 201 -46.78 -15.59 22.91
#